data_AF-A0A3D4QAT3-F1
#
_entry.id   AF-A0A3D4QAT3-F1
#
_cell.length_a   1.000
_cell.length_b   1.000
_cell.length_c   1.000
_cell.angle_alpha   90.00
_cell.angle_beta   90.00
_cell.angle_gamma   90.00
#
_symmetry.space_group_name_H-M   'P 1'
#
loop_
_entity.id
_entity.type
_entity.pdbx_description
1 polymer ?
#
loop_
_entity_poly.entity_id
_entity_poly.type
_entity_poly.pdbx_seq_one_letter_code
_entity_poly.pdbx_strand_id
1 'polypeptide(L)'
;MTDRINSNSTAFPDPTMNPESAEQESRNLRLVSEIQAKVAAGESPEEEETELFEQNRGLVIHAAQKYVNLFNHTLGLDDLVNSGSIGLMTAARSYDPSKGAKFSTYATYWIRDSILKEIYNTGFNIRVSNHQFERIMKVQAIKKRYDLEHLEGDAMIDAIVRDSGFSRDEVERCLQLDQEVLRQASLNTKVGND
;
A
#
# COMPACT_ATOMS: atom_id res chain seq x y z
N MET A 1 -13.38 37.51 -0.86
CA MET A 1 -12.16 36.76 -0.48
C MET A 1 -12.64 35.42 0.02
N THR A 2 -12.88 34.50 -0.91
CA THR A 2 -13.62 33.25 -0.70
C THR A 2 -12.65 32.09 -0.55
N ASP A 3 -12.95 31.27 0.46
CA ASP A 3 -12.28 30.05 0.85
C ASP A 3 -11.95 29.12 -0.32
N ARG A 4 -10.71 28.62 -0.32
CA ARG A 4 -10.34 27.39 -1.03
C ARG A 4 -9.75 26.41 -0.02
N ILE A 5 -10.63 25.82 0.77
CA ILE A 5 -10.40 24.50 1.35
C ILE A 5 -10.45 23.54 0.16
N ASN A 6 -9.28 23.16 -0.37
CA ASN A 6 -9.24 22.16 -1.43
C ASN A 6 -9.42 20.78 -0.80
N SER A 7 -10.63 20.28 -0.97
CA SER A 7 -11.21 19.03 -0.53
C SER A 7 -10.64 17.83 -1.29
N ASN A 8 -9.40 17.47 -1.03
CA ASN A 8 -8.93 16.09 -1.28
C ASN A 8 -8.80 15.34 0.04
N SER A 9 -9.93 15.23 0.72
CA SER A 9 -10.14 14.19 1.73
C SER A 9 -10.22 12.87 0.98
N THR A 10 -9.14 12.09 0.97
CA THR A 10 -9.13 10.69 0.53
C THR A 10 -9.85 9.83 1.57
N ALA A 11 -11.10 10.19 1.86
CA ALA A 11 -12.02 9.35 2.59
C ALA A 11 -12.30 8.13 1.71
N PHE A 12 -11.55 7.06 1.96
CA PHE A 12 -11.93 5.74 1.47
C PHE A 12 -13.35 5.45 1.98
N PRO A 13 -14.21 4.82 1.17
CA PRO A 13 -15.54 4.44 1.62
C PRO A 13 -15.39 3.56 2.87
N ASP A 14 -16.03 3.98 3.97
CA ASP A 14 -16.08 3.24 5.23
C ASP A 14 -16.64 1.83 4.96
N PRO A 15 -15.82 0.76 5.07
CA PRO A 15 -16.27 -0.60 4.76
C PRO A 15 -17.26 -1.16 5.80
N THR A 16 -17.63 -0.40 6.83
CA THR A 16 -18.24 -0.92 8.06
C THR A 16 -19.59 -0.29 8.43
N MET A 17 -20.58 -0.34 7.53
CA MET A 17 -22.00 -0.22 7.91
C MET A 17 -22.65 -1.61 8.05
N ASN A 18 -22.11 -2.44 8.95
CA ASN A 18 -22.76 -3.67 9.43
C ASN A 18 -22.75 -3.62 10.97
N PRO A 19 -23.86 -3.82 11.70
CA PRO A 19 -23.90 -3.86 13.17
C PRO A 19 -22.89 -4.85 13.81
N GLU A 20 -22.48 -5.89 13.09
CA GLU A 20 -21.37 -6.79 13.44
C GLU A 20 -20.02 -6.05 13.61
N SER A 21 -19.87 -4.87 13.01
CA SER A 21 -18.66 -4.05 13.08
C SER A 21 -18.45 -3.38 14.44
N ALA A 22 -19.51 -3.04 15.19
CA ALA A 22 -19.37 -2.34 16.47
C ALA A 22 -18.92 -3.28 17.60
N GLU A 23 -19.44 -4.51 17.62
CA GLU A 23 -19.00 -5.55 18.55
C GLU A 23 -17.55 -5.96 18.25
N GLN A 24 -17.22 -6.17 16.98
CA GLN A 24 -15.86 -6.50 16.56
C GLN A 24 -14.88 -5.37 16.92
N GLU A 25 -15.28 -4.12 16.70
CA GLU A 25 -14.48 -2.95 17.09
C GLU A 25 -14.25 -2.91 18.61
N SER A 26 -15.28 -3.20 19.41
CA SER A 26 -15.15 -3.25 20.86
C SER A 26 -14.19 -4.36 21.32
N ARG A 27 -14.23 -5.54 20.68
CA ARG A 27 -13.27 -6.64 20.92
C ARG A 27 -11.85 -6.23 20.55
N ASN A 28 -11.69 -5.59 19.39
CA ASN A 28 -10.39 -5.08 18.94
C ASN A 28 -9.81 -4.09 19.95
N LEU A 29 -10.61 -3.15 20.45
CA LEU A 29 -10.16 -2.15 21.43
C LEU A 29 -9.70 -2.80 22.74
N ARG A 30 -10.37 -3.87 23.18
CA ARG A 30 -9.95 -4.65 24.35
C ARG A 30 -8.57 -5.27 24.12
N LEU A 31 -8.39 -6.01 23.03
CA LEU A 31 -7.10 -6.64 22.69
C LEU A 31 -6.00 -5.61 22.51
N VAL A 32 -6.28 -4.47 21.87
CA VAL A 32 -5.32 -3.37 21.71
C VAL A 32 -4.86 -2.84 23.08
N SER A 33 -5.79 -2.66 24.02
CA SER A 33 -5.43 -2.24 25.38
C SER A 33 -4.57 -3.28 26.11
N GLU A 34 -4.86 -4.57 25.94
CA GLU A 34 -4.10 -5.68 26.54
C GLU A 34 -2.68 -5.75 25.94
N ILE A 35 -2.55 -5.63 24.61
CA ILE A 35 -1.26 -5.55 23.89
C ILE A 35 -0.43 -4.37 24.42
N GLN A 36 -1.02 -3.18 24.51
CA GLN A 36 -0.31 -1.98 24.97
C GLN A 36 0.14 -2.10 26.42
N ALA A 37 -0.68 -2.71 27.29
CA ALA A 37 -0.32 -2.95 28.69
C ALA A 37 0.86 -3.92 28.82
N LYS A 38 0.85 -5.04 28.08
CA LYS A 38 1.96 -6.00 28.08
C LYS A 38 3.25 -5.38 27.55
N VAL A 39 3.17 -4.65 26.44
CA VAL A 39 4.33 -3.93 25.88
C VAL A 39 4.90 -2.92 26.89
N ALA A 40 4.04 -2.18 27.59
CA ALA A 40 4.49 -1.23 28.62
C ALA A 40 5.12 -1.91 29.84
N ALA A 41 4.69 -3.13 30.17
CA ALA A 41 5.28 -3.98 31.22
C ALA A 41 6.58 -4.68 30.78
N GLY A 42 6.95 -4.62 29.49
CA GLY A 42 8.08 -5.34 28.93
C GLY A 42 7.81 -6.84 28.72
N GLU A 43 6.55 -7.24 28.72
CA GLU A 43 6.09 -8.61 28.44
C GLU A 43 5.81 -8.82 26.95
N SER A 44 5.84 -10.07 26.48
CA SER A 44 5.50 -10.38 25.09
C SER A 44 3.97 -10.39 24.88
N PRO A 45 3.43 -9.59 23.93
CA PRO A 45 2.00 -9.57 23.61
C PRO A 45 1.62 -10.58 22.50
N GLU A 46 2.45 -11.59 22.22
CA GLU A 46 2.29 -12.51 21.07
C GLU A 46 0.92 -13.19 21.00
N GLU A 47 0.36 -13.60 22.14
CA GLU A 47 -0.93 -14.28 22.20
C GLU A 47 -2.07 -13.32 21.78
N GLU A 48 -2.09 -12.09 22.32
CA GLU A 48 -3.09 -11.08 21.99
C GLU A 48 -2.91 -10.55 20.57
N GLU A 49 -1.68 -10.43 20.09
CA GLU A 49 -1.37 -10.06 18.71
C GLU A 49 -1.88 -11.13 17.73
N THR A 50 -1.70 -12.41 18.06
CA THR A 50 -2.23 -13.53 17.27
C THR A 50 -3.76 -13.51 17.27
N GLU A 51 -4.39 -13.34 18.43
CA GLU A 51 -5.85 -13.26 18.53
C GLU A 51 -6.42 -12.07 17.75
N LEU A 52 -5.78 -10.90 17.86
CA LEU A 52 -6.17 -9.70 17.11
C LEU A 52 -6.06 -9.94 15.59
N PHE A 53 -5.00 -10.62 15.14
CA PHE A 53 -4.89 -11.00 13.74
C PHE A 53 -6.00 -11.94 13.30
N GLU A 54 -6.26 -13.03 14.03
CA GLU A 54 -7.29 -14.01 13.65
C GLU A 54 -8.68 -13.37 13.54
N GLN A 55 -9.03 -12.50 14.49
CA GLN A 55 -10.29 -11.75 14.46
C GLN A 55 -10.40 -10.78 13.27
N ASN A 56 -9.27 -10.29 12.76
CA ASN A 56 -9.22 -9.29 11.68
C ASN A 56 -8.59 -9.84 10.38
N ARG A 57 -8.41 -11.16 10.26
CA ARG A 57 -7.71 -11.78 9.13
C ARG A 57 -8.36 -11.42 7.78
N GLY A 58 -9.69 -11.34 7.75
CA GLY A 58 -10.45 -10.92 6.57
C GLY A 58 -10.12 -9.49 6.11
N LEU A 59 -9.91 -8.55 7.05
CA LEU A 59 -9.51 -7.17 6.74
C LEU A 59 -8.12 -7.14 6.08
N VAL A 60 -7.16 -7.88 6.66
CA VAL A 60 -5.78 -7.95 6.15
C VAL A 60 -5.75 -8.57 4.75
N ILE A 61 -6.45 -9.69 4.55
CA ILE A 61 -6.53 -10.35 3.24
C ILE A 61 -7.20 -9.43 2.22
N HIS A 62 -8.31 -8.79 2.57
CA HIS A 62 -9.00 -7.86 1.67
C HIS A 62 -8.10 -6.68 1.26
N ALA A 63 -7.26 -6.18 2.17
CA ALA A 63 -6.27 -5.16 1.86
C ALA A 63 -5.17 -5.70 0.93
N ALA A 64 -4.58 -6.86 1.25
CA ALA A 64 -3.50 -7.49 0.51
C ALA A 64 -3.87 -7.88 -0.93
N GLN A 65 -5.10 -8.35 -1.15
CA GLN A 65 -5.61 -8.73 -2.47
C GLN A 65 -5.47 -7.62 -3.53
N LYS A 66 -5.53 -6.34 -3.10
CA LYS A 66 -5.40 -5.19 -4.01
C LYS A 66 -3.98 -5.02 -4.55
N TYR A 67 -3.00 -5.63 -3.90
CA TYR A 67 -1.58 -5.47 -4.22
C TYR A 67 -0.99 -6.66 -4.98
N VAL A 68 -1.60 -7.86 -4.93
CA VAL A 68 -1.08 -9.10 -5.57
C VAL A 68 -0.64 -8.91 -7.02
N ASN A 69 -1.47 -8.23 -7.83
CA ASN A 69 -1.20 -8.00 -9.25
C ASN A 69 -0.79 -6.55 -9.53
N LEU A 70 -0.37 -5.82 -8.50
CA LEU A 70 0.00 -4.42 -8.61
C LEU A 70 1.52 -4.31 -8.68
N PHE A 71 2.00 -3.40 -9.54
CA PHE A 71 3.43 -3.11 -9.73
C PHE A 71 4.30 -4.26 -10.27
N ASN A 72 3.72 -5.42 -10.65
CA ASN A 72 4.46 -6.59 -11.16
C ASN A 72 5.59 -7.08 -10.24
N HIS A 73 5.39 -6.99 -8.93
CA HIS A 73 6.33 -7.56 -7.96
C HIS A 73 6.26 -9.09 -7.93
N THR A 74 7.25 -9.73 -7.29
CA THR A 74 7.35 -11.19 -7.17
C THR A 74 6.61 -11.79 -5.98
N LEU A 75 6.17 -10.96 -5.03
CA LEU A 75 5.54 -11.42 -3.78
C LEU A 75 4.19 -12.11 -4.00
N GLY A 76 3.98 -13.22 -3.28
CA GLY A 76 2.70 -13.93 -3.25
C GLY A 76 1.71 -13.28 -2.29
N LEU A 77 0.45 -13.73 -2.34
CA LEU A 77 -0.58 -13.24 -1.41
C LEU A 77 -0.20 -13.49 0.06
N ASP A 78 0.41 -14.64 0.36
CA ASP A 78 0.80 -15.00 1.73
C ASP A 78 1.87 -14.04 2.27
N ASP A 79 2.82 -13.61 1.44
CA ASP A 79 3.84 -12.62 1.81
C ASP A 79 3.21 -11.24 2.09
N LEU A 80 2.24 -10.84 1.26
CA LEU A 80 1.49 -9.59 1.45
C LEU A 80 0.60 -9.64 2.70
N VAL A 81 0.02 -10.79 3.02
CA VAL A 81 -0.77 -10.97 4.25
C VAL A 81 0.14 -10.94 5.47
N ASN A 82 1.32 -11.56 5.40
CA ASN A 82 2.29 -11.55 6.49
C ASN A 82 2.86 -10.15 6.75
N SER A 83 3.19 -9.39 5.71
CA SER A 83 3.56 -7.98 5.88
C SER A 83 2.38 -7.14 6.38
N GLY A 84 1.16 -7.41 5.91
CA GLY A 84 -0.05 -6.77 6.40
C GLY A 84 -0.34 -7.03 7.88
N SER A 85 -0.08 -8.24 8.39
CA SER A 85 -0.25 -8.58 9.81
C SER A 85 0.72 -7.78 10.68
N ILE A 86 1.97 -7.61 10.25
CA ILE A 86 2.95 -6.73 10.90
C ILE A 86 2.43 -5.29 10.97
N GLY A 87 1.78 -4.80 9.90
CA GLY A 87 1.12 -3.50 9.87
C GLY A 87 -0.01 -3.38 10.89
N LEU A 88 -0.86 -4.40 11.01
CA LEU A 88 -1.93 -4.45 12.01
C LEU A 88 -1.37 -4.40 13.44
N MET A 89 -0.30 -5.15 13.73
CA MET A 89 0.34 -5.12 15.05
C MET A 89 0.98 -3.77 15.36
N THR A 90 1.61 -3.15 14.37
CA THR A 90 2.15 -1.79 14.50
C THR A 90 1.05 -0.77 14.79
N ALA A 91 -0.12 -0.94 14.17
CA ALA A 91 -1.28 -0.12 14.49
C ALA A 91 -1.74 -0.32 15.94
N ALA A 92 -1.87 -1.57 16.39
CA ALA A 92 -2.30 -1.88 17.76
C ALA A 92 -1.37 -1.22 18.81
N ARG A 93 -0.07 -1.32 18.62
CA ARG A 93 0.94 -0.75 19.55
C ARG A 93 0.91 0.78 19.64
N SER A 94 0.45 1.47 18.61
CA SER A 94 0.50 2.94 18.49
C SER A 94 -0.87 3.62 18.49
N TYR A 95 -1.96 2.86 18.55
CA TYR A 95 -3.31 3.38 18.48
C TYR A 95 -3.69 4.16 19.74
N ASP A 96 -4.36 5.29 19.53
CA ASP A 96 -4.81 6.19 20.58
C ASP A 96 -6.32 6.42 20.45
N PRO A 97 -7.14 5.81 21.33
CA PRO A 97 -8.60 5.96 21.31
C PRO A 97 -9.09 7.40 21.51
N SER A 98 -8.29 8.27 22.16
CA SER A 98 -8.68 9.65 22.46
C SER A 98 -8.84 10.52 21.22
N LYS A 99 -8.26 10.09 20.09
CA LYS A 99 -8.33 10.77 18.79
C LYS A 99 -9.66 10.53 18.05
N GLY A 100 -10.53 9.66 18.56
CA GLY A 100 -11.91 9.50 18.09
C GLY A 100 -12.10 8.78 16.75
N ALA A 101 -11.04 8.26 16.14
CA ALA A 101 -11.13 7.41 14.94
C ALA A 101 -11.27 5.94 15.35
N LYS A 102 -12.08 5.14 14.62
CA LYS A 102 -12.14 3.69 14.81
C LYS A 102 -10.75 3.06 14.59
N PHE A 103 -10.39 2.05 15.38
CA PHE A 103 -9.19 1.24 15.21
C PHE A 103 -9.14 0.57 13.83
N SER A 104 -10.22 -0.03 13.34
CA SER A 104 -10.25 -0.65 12.00
C SER A 104 -9.88 0.33 10.87
N THR A 105 -10.33 1.59 10.99
CA THR A 105 -9.95 2.68 10.07
C THR A 105 -8.46 3.00 10.18
N TYR A 106 -7.95 3.12 11.41
CA TYR A 106 -6.52 3.39 11.66
C TYR A 106 -5.62 2.25 11.18
N ALA A 107 -5.95 1.02 11.52
CA ALA A 107 -5.21 -0.19 11.15
C ALA A 107 -5.10 -0.35 9.62
N THR A 108 -6.15 0.01 8.89
CA THR A 108 -6.13 -0.04 7.42
C THR A 108 -4.99 0.77 6.80
N TYR A 109 -4.62 1.91 7.40
CA TYR A 109 -3.48 2.71 6.93
C TYR A 109 -2.16 1.94 7.12
N TRP A 110 -1.93 1.40 8.32
CA TRP A 110 -0.70 0.68 8.66
C TRP A 110 -0.55 -0.65 7.93
N ILE A 111 -1.66 -1.36 7.70
CA ILE A 111 -1.68 -2.58 6.87
C ILE A 111 -1.15 -2.24 5.46
N ARG A 112 -1.69 -1.19 4.83
CA ARG A 112 -1.26 -0.76 3.49
C ARG A 112 0.18 -0.28 3.46
N ASP A 113 0.59 0.52 4.45
CA ASP A 113 1.95 1.04 4.55
C ASP A 113 2.97 -0.11 4.69
N SER A 114 2.68 -1.10 5.54
CA SER A 114 3.53 -2.27 5.73
C SER A 114 3.65 -3.12 4.44
N ILE A 115 2.53 -3.36 3.77
CA ILE A 115 2.50 -4.07 2.48
C ILE A 115 3.34 -3.32 1.42
N LEU A 116 3.16 -2.01 1.30
CA LEU A 116 3.92 -1.20 0.34
C LEU A 116 5.41 -1.22 0.65
N LYS A 117 5.80 -1.10 1.91
CA LYS A 117 7.20 -1.22 2.35
C LYS A 117 7.81 -2.56 1.97
N GLU A 118 7.07 -3.66 2.15
CA GLU A 118 7.55 -4.99 1.78
C GLU A 118 7.76 -5.10 0.26
N ILE A 119 6.82 -4.60 -0.53
CA ILE A 119 6.94 -4.54 -1.99
C ILE A 119 8.19 -3.74 -2.40
N TYR A 120 8.45 -2.60 -1.77
CA TYR A 120 9.61 -1.76 -2.11
C TYR A 120 10.95 -2.39 -1.75
N ASN A 121 10.99 -3.13 -0.64
CA ASN A 121 12.23 -3.72 -0.14
C ASN A 121 12.56 -5.05 -0.80
N THR A 122 11.55 -5.90 -1.00
CA THR A 122 11.73 -7.33 -1.34
C THR A 122 11.02 -7.71 -2.63
N GLY A 123 10.04 -6.93 -3.09
CA GLY A 123 9.18 -7.32 -4.20
C GLY A 123 9.80 -7.31 -5.59
N PHE A 124 11.04 -6.82 -5.74
CA PHE A 124 11.72 -6.75 -7.03
C PHE A 124 13.10 -7.39 -6.95
N ASN A 125 13.51 -8.06 -8.04
CA ASN A 125 14.85 -8.63 -8.15
C ASN A 125 15.95 -7.57 -8.03
N ILE A 126 15.68 -6.37 -8.56
CA ILE A 126 16.55 -5.20 -8.44
C ILE A 126 15.88 -4.21 -7.49
N ARG A 127 16.53 -3.94 -6.35
CA ARG A 127 16.02 -3.00 -5.36
C ARG A 127 16.04 -1.56 -5.90
N VAL A 128 14.89 -0.89 -5.81
CA VAL A 128 14.74 0.53 -6.17
C VAL A 128 14.48 1.33 -4.90
N SER A 129 15.07 2.52 -4.78
CA SER A 129 14.79 3.39 -3.64
C SER A 129 13.33 3.87 -3.67
N ASN A 130 12.71 4.06 -2.50
CA ASN A 130 11.32 4.55 -2.38
C ASN A 130 11.03 5.79 -3.24
N HIS A 131 11.94 6.78 -3.21
CA HIS A 131 11.78 8.01 -4.00
C HIS A 131 11.72 7.75 -5.52
N GLN A 132 12.55 6.83 -6.04
CA GLN A 132 12.51 6.47 -7.45
C GLN A 132 11.23 5.70 -7.80
N PHE A 133 10.78 4.80 -6.92
CA PHE A 133 9.53 4.08 -7.10
C PHE A 133 8.33 5.04 -7.14
N GLU A 134 8.24 5.99 -6.21
CA GLU A 134 7.19 7.02 -6.18
C GLU A 134 7.15 7.83 -7.48
N ARG A 135 8.32 8.20 -8.01
CA ARG A 135 8.42 8.94 -9.28
C ARG A 135 7.93 8.10 -10.45
N ILE A 136 8.34 6.84 -10.54
CA ILE A 136 7.86 5.89 -11.55
C ILE A 136 6.33 5.77 -11.45
N MET A 137 5.80 5.56 -10.25
CA MET A 137 4.36 5.44 -10.03
C MET A 137 3.58 6.70 -10.40
N LYS A 138 4.13 7.89 -10.13
CA LYS A 138 3.55 9.16 -10.57
C LYS A 138 3.49 9.24 -12.10
N VAL A 139 4.58 8.87 -12.77
CA VAL A 139 4.65 8.81 -14.25
C VAL A 139 3.62 7.82 -14.80
N GLN A 140 3.53 6.60 -14.25
CA GLN A 140 2.54 5.60 -14.68
C GLN A 140 1.09 6.06 -14.41
N ALA A 141 0.83 6.71 -13.28
CA ALA A 141 -0.50 7.22 -12.95
C ALA A 141 -0.95 8.32 -13.91
N ILE A 142 -0.04 9.21 -14.31
CA ILE A 142 -0.29 10.25 -15.32
C ILE A 142 -0.51 9.60 -16.69
N LYS A 143 0.36 8.65 -17.08
CA LYS A 143 0.24 7.90 -18.33
C LYS A 143 -1.14 7.24 -18.45
N LYS A 144 -1.60 6.57 -17.38
CA LYS A 144 -2.93 5.94 -17.32
C LYS A 144 -4.07 6.96 -17.30
N ARG A 145 -3.94 8.06 -16.55
CA ARG A 145 -4.97 9.11 -16.44
C ARG A 145 -5.30 9.76 -17.77
N TYR A 146 -4.28 10.01 -18.59
CA TYR A 146 -4.43 10.66 -19.89
C TYR A 146 -4.47 9.67 -21.06
N ASP A 147 -4.62 8.37 -20.79
CA ASP A 147 -4.67 7.30 -21.80
C ASP A 147 -3.51 7.37 -22.82
N LEU A 148 -2.30 7.64 -22.31
CA LEU A 148 -1.10 7.81 -23.14
C LEU A 148 -0.46 6.46 -23.49
N GLU A 149 -1.14 5.33 -23.30
CA GLU A 149 -0.59 4.01 -23.60
C GLU A 149 -0.35 3.80 -25.10
N HIS A 150 -1.11 4.51 -25.95
CA HIS A 150 -1.01 4.45 -27.41
C HIS A 150 -0.06 5.47 -28.02
N LEU A 151 0.43 6.43 -27.23
CA LEU A 151 1.42 7.39 -27.71
C LEU A 151 2.83 6.80 -27.55
N GLU A 152 3.78 7.27 -28.34
CA GLU A 152 5.19 6.87 -28.22
C GLU A 152 6.10 8.09 -28.35
N GLY A 153 7.34 7.95 -27.87
CA GLY A 153 8.38 8.97 -27.98
C GLY A 153 8.03 10.32 -27.35
N ASP A 154 8.40 11.39 -28.04
CA ASP A 154 8.36 12.76 -27.51
C ASP A 154 6.96 13.24 -27.12
N ALA A 155 5.92 12.82 -27.86
CA ALA A 155 4.55 13.25 -27.60
C ALA A 155 4.04 12.73 -26.24
N MET A 156 4.40 11.50 -25.87
CA MET A 156 4.08 10.94 -24.54
C MET A 156 4.85 11.69 -23.46
N ILE A 157 6.16 11.85 -23.64
CA ILE A 157 7.06 12.46 -22.65
C ILE A 157 6.62 13.89 -22.35
N ASP A 158 6.33 14.69 -23.39
CA ASP A 158 5.88 16.07 -23.22
C ASP A 158 4.54 16.17 -22.48
N ALA A 159 3.62 15.24 -22.71
CA ALA A 159 2.36 15.19 -21.97
C ALA A 159 2.59 14.90 -20.48
N ILE A 160 3.51 13.99 -20.17
CA ILE A 160 3.84 13.63 -18.78
C ILE A 160 4.59 14.78 -18.09
N VAL A 161 5.55 15.43 -18.76
CA VAL A 161 6.29 16.59 -18.22
C VAL A 161 5.34 17.71 -17.80
N ARG A 162 4.32 18.01 -18.61
CA ARG A 162 3.33 19.07 -18.33
C ARG A 162 2.57 18.87 -17.01
N ASP A 163 2.28 17.63 -16.63
CA ASP A 163 1.47 17.32 -15.42
C ASP A 163 2.33 16.85 -14.23
N SER A 164 3.48 16.23 -14.49
CA SER A 164 4.31 15.62 -13.45
C SER A 164 5.16 16.64 -12.68
N GLY A 165 5.49 17.78 -13.30
CA GLY A 165 6.47 18.72 -12.76
C GLY A 165 7.91 18.20 -12.75
N PHE A 166 8.18 17.08 -13.44
CA PHE A 166 9.53 16.56 -13.67
C PHE A 166 10.11 17.13 -14.96
N SER A 167 11.43 17.21 -15.04
CA SER A 167 12.13 17.47 -16.30
C SER A 167 11.99 16.31 -17.27
N ARG A 168 12.30 16.55 -18.55
CA ARG A 168 12.27 15.52 -19.60
C ARG A 168 13.17 14.33 -19.26
N ASP A 169 14.43 14.59 -18.92
CA ASP A 169 15.41 13.56 -18.53
C ASP A 169 14.92 12.72 -17.35
N GLU A 170 14.21 13.34 -16.41
CA GLU A 170 13.65 12.66 -15.24
C GLU A 170 12.49 11.73 -15.62
N VAL A 171 11.62 12.15 -16.54
CA VAL A 171 10.54 11.30 -17.06
C VAL A 171 11.11 10.13 -17.87
N GLU A 172 12.08 10.40 -18.75
CA GLU A 172 12.76 9.38 -19.55
C GLU A 172 13.43 8.34 -18.66
N ARG A 173 14.15 8.78 -17.60
CA ARG A 173 14.76 7.89 -16.62
C ARG A 173 13.73 7.04 -15.88
N CYS A 174 12.58 7.61 -15.50
CA CYS A 174 11.51 6.85 -14.86
C CYS A 174 10.92 5.79 -15.80
N LEU A 175 10.68 6.13 -17.08
CA LEU A 175 10.19 5.18 -18.07
C LEU A 175 11.20 4.05 -18.34
N GLN A 176 12.49 4.38 -18.36
CA GLN A 176 13.56 3.38 -18.48
C GLN A 176 13.58 2.43 -17.29
N LEU A 177 13.63 2.96 -16.05
CA LEU A 177 13.66 2.15 -14.83
C LEU A 177 12.41 1.27 -14.66
N ASP A 178 11.26 1.76 -15.08
CA ASP A 178 10.01 1.00 -15.12
C ASP A 178 10.12 -0.23 -16.03
N GLN A 179 10.71 -0.09 -17.21
CA GLN A 179 10.97 -1.24 -18.10
C GLN A 179 12.03 -2.18 -17.54
N GLU A 180 13.12 -1.63 -17.00
CA GLU A 180 14.26 -2.41 -16.50
C GLU A 180 13.96 -3.13 -15.18
N VAL A 181 13.03 -2.64 -14.36
CA VAL A 181 12.79 -3.17 -13.01
C VAL A 181 11.38 -3.71 -12.83
N LEU A 182 10.34 -2.92 -13.17
CA LEU A 182 8.95 -3.32 -12.93
C LEU A 182 8.43 -4.28 -13.99
N ARG A 183 8.92 -4.18 -15.23
CA ARG A 183 8.47 -5.02 -16.35
C ARG A 183 9.51 -6.03 -16.83
N GLN A 184 10.41 -6.46 -15.95
CA GLN A 184 11.39 -7.49 -16.28
C GLN A 184 10.71 -8.76 -16.84
N ALA A 185 10.97 -9.06 -18.11
CA ALA A 185 10.56 -10.32 -18.72
C ALA A 185 11.57 -11.41 -18.33
N SER A 186 11.05 -12.59 -17.97
CA SER A 186 11.91 -13.75 -17.76
C SER A 186 12.56 -14.18 -19.07
N LEU A 187 13.86 -14.50 -19.02
CA LEU A 187 14.59 -15.08 -20.16
C LEU A 187 13.99 -16.43 -20.62
N ASN A 188 13.16 -17.06 -19.80
CA ASN A 188 12.52 -18.33 -20.09
C ASN A 188 11.10 -18.17 -20.66
N THR A 189 10.61 -16.94 -20.84
CA THR A 189 9.32 -16.69 -21.50
C THR A 189 9.48 -17.04 -22.98
N LYS A 190 8.71 -18.02 -23.48
CA LYS A 190 8.70 -18.39 -24.90
C LYS A 190 8.32 -17.16 -25.74
N VAL A 191 9.24 -16.74 -26.61
CA VAL A 191 8.98 -15.71 -27.62
C VAL A 191 8.77 -16.43 -28.95
N GLY A 192 7.52 -16.66 -29.33
CA GLY A 192 7.13 -17.33 -30.59
C GLY A 192 6.24 -18.56 -30.41
N ASN A 193 5.25 -18.72 -31.30
CA ASN A 193 4.47 -19.95 -31.46
C ASN A 193 5.25 -20.90 -32.39
N ASP A 194 6.25 -21.59 -31.84
CA ASP A 194 6.84 -22.80 -32.45
C ASP A 194 6.77 -23.97 -31.44
#